data_AF-A0A378F2U3-F1
#
_entry.id   AF-A0A378F2U3-F1
#
_cell.length_a   1.000
_cell.length_b   1.000
_cell.length_c   1.000
_cell.angle_alpha   90.00
_cell.angle_beta   90.00
_cell.angle_gamma   90.00
#
_symmetry.space_group_name_H-M   'P 1'
#
loop_
_entity.id
_entity.type
_entity.pdbx_description
1 polymer ?
#
loop_
_entity_poly.entity_id
_entity_poly.type
_entity_poly.pdbx_seq_one_letter_code
_entity_poly.pdbx_strand_id
1 'polypeptide(L)'
;MLRTAHEGSYEQIVTLMFGAEWMYYFWCRRASEHYQSDADLRRWVEMHAEDEFYQQALWLKNELDRCAMALSEDEKQALSELYGEVLQWEIDFHHAAYEE
;
A
#
# COMPACT_ATOMS: atom_id res chain seq x y z
N MET A 1 -8.53 1.26 -8.91
CA MET A 1 -7.27 0.75 -9.50
C MET A 1 -7.30 0.60 -11.03
N LEU A 2 -8.16 -0.24 -11.64
CA LEU A 2 -8.12 -0.46 -13.11
C LEU A 2 -8.30 0.80 -13.97
N ARG A 3 -9.20 1.72 -13.58
CA ARG A 3 -9.36 3.01 -14.27
C ARG A 3 -8.06 3.81 -14.26
N THR A 4 -7.44 3.96 -13.09
CA THR A 4 -6.15 4.67 -12.93
C THR A 4 -5.02 3.97 -13.69
N ALA A 5 -5.02 2.64 -13.77
CA ALA A 5 -4.04 1.91 -14.57
C ALA A 5 -4.17 2.19 -16.08
N HIS A 6 -5.39 2.49 -16.57
CA HIS A 6 -5.66 2.79 -17.97
C HIS A 6 -5.51 4.28 -18.31
N GLU A 7 -5.93 5.16 -17.40
CA GLU A 7 -6.14 6.60 -17.69
C GLU A 7 -5.36 7.53 -16.76
N GLY A 8 -4.78 6.99 -15.68
CA GLY A 8 -4.13 7.77 -14.63
C GLY A 8 -2.71 8.19 -14.99
N SER A 9 -2.22 9.20 -14.28
CA SER A 9 -0.83 9.60 -14.34
C SER A 9 0.08 8.59 -13.64
N TYR A 10 1.37 8.69 -13.90
CA TYR A 10 2.37 7.85 -13.25
C TYR A 10 2.34 8.02 -11.72
N GLU A 11 2.23 9.25 -11.24
CA GLU A 11 2.14 9.58 -9.82
C GLU A 11 0.90 8.97 -9.18
N GLN A 12 -0.23 8.96 -9.88
CA GLN A 12 -1.44 8.31 -9.40
C GLN A 12 -1.23 6.79 -9.29
N ILE A 13 -0.58 6.15 -10.26
CA ILE A 13 -0.26 4.72 -10.22
C ILE A 13 0.67 4.41 -9.05
N VAL A 14 1.74 5.19 -8.86
CA VAL A 14 2.67 5.02 -7.74
C VAL A 14 1.94 5.20 -6.40
N THR A 15 1.07 6.20 -6.26
CA THR A 15 0.25 6.40 -5.05
C THR A 15 -0.64 5.20 -4.76
N LEU A 16 -1.28 4.60 -5.78
CA LEU A 16 -2.09 3.40 -5.61
C LEU A 16 -1.27 2.22 -5.07
N MET A 17 -0.13 1.94 -5.71
CA MET A 17 0.74 0.83 -5.31
C MET A 17 1.33 1.06 -3.91
N PHE A 18 1.74 2.30 -3.64
CA PHE A 18 2.29 2.69 -2.34
C PHE A 18 1.30 2.46 -1.20
N GLY A 19 0.04 2.92 -1.35
CA GLY A 19 -0.98 2.75 -0.32
C GLY A 19 -1.24 1.29 0.04
N ALA A 20 -1.33 0.42 -0.97
CA ALA A 20 -1.53 -1.01 -0.78
C ALA A 20 -0.32 -1.66 -0.08
N GLU A 21 0.88 -1.51 -0.65
CA GLU A 21 2.06 -2.22 -0.15
C GLU A 21 2.53 -1.70 1.22
N TRP A 22 2.44 -0.39 1.47
CA TRP A 22 2.86 0.18 2.74
C TRP A 22 2.02 -0.33 3.91
N MET A 23 0.70 -0.40 3.74
CA MET A 23 -0.19 -0.93 4.76
C MET A 23 0.11 -2.42 5.04
N TYR A 24 0.25 -3.21 3.97
CA TYR A 24 0.59 -4.64 4.07
C TYR A 24 1.86 -4.87 4.89
N TYR A 25 2.94 -4.16 4.57
CA TYR A 25 4.21 -4.30 5.28
C TYR A 25 4.06 -4.02 6.78
N PHE A 26 3.52 -2.86 7.15
CA PHE A 26 3.44 -2.47 8.57
C PHE A 26 2.48 -3.35 9.37
N TRP A 27 1.41 -3.84 8.75
CA TRP A 27 0.52 -4.79 9.40
C TRP A 27 1.19 -6.16 9.55
N CYS A 28 1.74 -6.73 8.47
CA CYS A 28 2.34 -8.07 8.47
C CYS A 28 3.57 -8.12 9.37
N ARG A 29 4.40 -7.07 9.37
CA ARG A 29 5.53 -6.95 10.28
C ARG A 29 5.09 -7.05 11.74
N ARG A 30 4.07 -6.30 12.15
CA ARG A 30 3.52 -6.44 13.51
C ARG A 30 2.91 -7.82 13.76
N ALA A 31 2.17 -8.37 12.80
CA ALA A 31 1.57 -9.70 12.93
C ALA A 31 2.64 -10.80 13.11
N SER A 32 3.77 -10.72 12.40
CA SER A 32 4.88 -11.68 12.49
C SER A 32 5.56 -11.74 13.87
N GLU A 33 5.32 -10.76 14.75
CA GLU A 33 5.78 -10.80 16.15
C GLU A 33 5.03 -11.83 17.00
N HIS A 34 3.84 -12.21 16.55
CA HIS A 34 2.97 -13.15 17.23
C HIS A 34 3.04 -14.52 16.56
N TYR A 35 2.79 -15.57 17.33
CA TYR A 35 2.78 -16.92 16.79
C TYR A 35 1.49 -17.19 15.99
N GLN A 36 1.64 -17.67 14.75
CA GLN A 36 0.56 -18.23 13.94
C GLN A 36 0.67 -19.76 13.94
N SER A 37 -0.42 -20.44 14.32
CA SER A 37 -0.48 -21.91 14.34
C SER A 37 -0.51 -22.52 12.94
N ASP A 38 -1.24 -21.88 12.02
CA ASP A 38 -1.33 -22.29 10.62
C ASP A 38 -0.03 -21.93 9.87
N ALA A 39 0.56 -22.92 9.19
CA ALA A 39 1.83 -22.75 8.50
C ALA A 39 1.74 -21.92 7.22
N ASP A 40 0.60 -22.00 6.51
CA ASP A 40 0.39 -21.25 5.26
C ASP A 40 0.13 -19.78 5.59
N LEU A 41 -0.68 -19.49 6.62
CA LEU A 41 -0.88 -18.13 7.12
C LEU A 41 0.43 -17.52 7.63
N ARG A 42 1.22 -18.29 8.39
CA ARG A 42 2.53 -17.83 8.87
C ARG A 42 3.44 -17.43 7.71
N ARG A 43 3.57 -18.30 6.71
CA ARG A 43 4.40 -18.05 5.53
C ARG A 43 3.93 -16.80 4.77
N TRP A 44 2.63 -16.63 4.62
CA TRP A 44 2.07 -15.45 3.95
C TRP A 44 2.38 -14.16 4.72
N VAL A 45 2.25 -14.16 6.05
CA VAL A 45 2.59 -13.00 6.89
C VAL A 45 4.09 -12.70 6.83
N GLU A 46 4.94 -13.72 6.96
CA GLU A 46 6.40 -13.58 6.92
C GLU A 46 6.85 -12.99 5.57
N MET A 47 6.33 -13.48 4.45
CA MET A 47 6.65 -12.98 3.10
C MET A 47 6.42 -11.47 2.95
N HIS A 48 5.39 -10.91 3.57
CA HIS A 48 5.09 -9.47 3.52
C HIS A 48 5.82 -8.67 4.62
N ALA A 49 6.51 -9.34 5.55
CA ALA A 49 7.30 -8.73 6.62
C ALA A 49 8.81 -8.76 6.34
N GLU A 50 9.23 -9.44 5.26
CA GLU A 50 10.62 -9.53 4.81
C GLU A 50 11.18 -8.16 4.35
N ASP A 51 12.51 -8.01 4.41
CA ASP A 51 13.19 -6.77 4.02
C ASP A 51 12.96 -6.47 2.54
N GLU A 52 12.93 -7.49 1.69
CA GLU A 52 12.67 -7.36 0.25
C GLU A 52 11.33 -6.66 -0.03
N PHE A 53 10.28 -7.01 0.72
CA PHE A 53 8.97 -6.37 0.61
C PHE A 53 9.02 -4.92 1.11
N TYR A 54 9.73 -4.67 2.22
CA TYR A 54 9.95 -3.31 2.72
C TYR A 54 10.69 -2.42 1.73
N GLN A 55 11.77 -2.92 1.10
CA GLN A 55 12.56 -2.14 0.15
C GLN A 55 11.72 -1.72 -1.08
N GLN A 56 10.82 -2.58 -1.54
CA GLN A 56 9.88 -2.25 -2.60
C GLN A 56 8.91 -1.13 -2.16
N ALA A 57 8.28 -1.26 -1.00
CA ALA A 57 7.35 -0.25 -0.48
C ALA A 57 8.06 1.10 -0.20
N LEU A 58 9.31 1.04 0.26
CA LEU A 58 10.18 2.20 0.45
C LEU A 58 10.56 2.86 -0.87
N TRP A 59 10.83 2.06 -1.92
CA TRP A 59 11.06 2.59 -3.26
C TRP A 59 9.85 3.37 -3.77
N LEU A 60 8.64 2.83 -3.62
CA LEU A 60 7.40 3.52 -3.98
C LEU A 60 7.23 4.85 -3.23
N LYS A 61 7.53 4.87 -1.93
CA LYS A 61 7.52 6.10 -1.13
C LYS A 61 8.48 7.15 -1.68
N ASN A 62 9.73 6.75 -1.92
CA ASN A 62 10.77 7.66 -2.39
C ASN A 62 10.45 8.18 -3.80
N GLU A 63 9.84 7.34 -4.64
CA GLU A 63 9.42 7.72 -5.97
C GLU A 63 8.27 8.74 -5.94
N LEU A 64 7.31 8.56 -5.03
CA LEU A 64 6.26 9.54 -4.79
C LEU A 64 6.81 10.88 -4.28
N ASP A 65 7.75 10.84 -3.33
CA ASP A 65 8.45 12.04 -2.82
C ASP A 65 9.19 12.77 -3.95
N ARG A 66 9.85 12.02 -4.85
CA ARG A 66 10.53 12.57 -6.02
C ARG A 66 9.57 13.24 -6.99
N CYS A 67 8.44 12.60 -7.31
CA CYS A 67 7.40 13.16 -8.17
C CYS A 67 6.83 14.45 -7.57
N ALA A 68 6.54 14.46 -6.27
CA ALA A 68 5.97 15.62 -5.59
C ALA A 68 6.83 16.89 -5.71
N MET A 69 8.14 16.78 -5.92
CA MET A 69 9.01 17.95 -6.14
C MET A 69 8.65 18.77 -7.39
N ALA A 70 8.03 18.14 -8.39
CA ALA A 70 7.65 18.77 -9.65
C ALA A 70 6.16 19.17 -9.72
N LEU A 71 5.36 18.77 -8.72
CA LEU A 71 3.92 19.00 -8.67
C LEU A 71 3.58 20.33 -7.99
N SER A 72 2.49 20.94 -8.44
CA SER A 72 1.80 22.01 -7.73
C SER A 72 1.19 21.52 -6.41
N GLU A 73 0.81 22.44 -5.53
CA GLU A 73 0.16 22.09 -4.26
C GLU A 73 -1.20 21.42 -4.47
N ASP A 74 -1.97 21.83 -5.49
CA ASP A 74 -3.25 21.22 -5.82
C ASP A 74 -3.08 19.76 -6.28
N GLU A 75 -2.04 19.48 -7.07
CA GLU A 75 -1.72 18.11 -7.51
C GLU A 75 -1.26 17.23 -6.33
N LYS A 76 -0.44 17.77 -5.42
CA LYS A 76 -0.05 17.05 -4.19
C LYS A 76 -1.25 16.74 -3.30
N GLN A 77 -2.18 17.69 -3.19
CA GLN A 77 -3.40 17.52 -2.43
C GLN A 77 -4.27 16.42 -3.06
N ALA A 78 -4.44 16.42 -4.38
CA ALA A 78 -5.15 15.37 -5.10
C ALA A 78 -4.52 13.97 -4.91
N LEU A 79 -3.18 13.87 -4.88
CA LEU A 79 -2.51 12.59 -4.58
C LEU A 79 -2.71 12.16 -3.12
N SER A 80 -2.78 13.11 -2.19
CA SER A 80 -3.06 12.82 -0.77
C SER A 80 -4.49 12.31 -0.57
N GLU A 81 -5.46 12.89 -1.30
CA GLU A 81 -6.84 12.42 -1.33
C GLU A 81 -6.93 11.01 -1.92
N LEU A 82 -6.28 10.77 -3.05
CA LEU A 82 -6.20 9.43 -3.65
C LEU A 82 -5.57 8.41 -2.70
N TYR A 83 -4.50 8.78 -1.99
CA TYR A 83 -3.90 7.91 -0.99
C TYR A 83 -4.89 7.57 0.14
N GLY A 84 -5.68 8.54 0.59
CA GLY A 84 -6.77 8.31 1.55
C GLY A 84 -7.84 7.34 1.03
N GLU A 85 -8.25 7.48 -0.23
CA GLU A 85 -9.19 6.54 -0.87
C GLU A 85 -8.64 5.12 -0.94
N VAL A 86 -7.36 4.97 -1.29
CA VAL A 86 -6.70 3.65 -1.33
C VAL A 86 -6.69 2.99 0.03
N LEU A 87 -6.33 3.73 1.09
CA LEU A 87 -6.35 3.18 2.44
C LEU A 87 -7.76 2.77 2.86
N GLN A 88 -8.79 3.50 2.45
CA GLN A 88 -10.17 3.09 2.71
C GLN A 88 -10.52 1.80 1.97
N TRP A 89 -10.15 1.66 0.69
CA TRP A 89 -10.36 0.41 -0.04
C TRP A 89 -9.64 -0.77 0.59
N GLU A 90 -8.43 -0.56 1.09
CA GLU A 90 -7.68 -1.58 1.81
C GLU A 90 -8.36 -1.99 3.12
N ILE A 91 -8.87 -1.02 3.89
CA ILE A 91 -9.67 -1.30 5.10
C ILE A 91 -10.93 -2.10 4.73
N ASP A 92 -11.67 -1.66 3.72
CA ASP A 92 -12.90 -2.32 3.26
C ASP A 92 -12.60 -3.75 2.78
N PHE A 93 -11.50 -3.95 2.04
CA PHE A 93 -11.08 -5.27 1.56
C PHE A 93 -10.81 -6.24 2.72
N HIS A 94 -10.10 -5.78 3.76
CA HIS A 94 -9.83 -6.61 4.93
C HIS A 94 -11.08 -6.80 5.81
N HIS A 95 -11.98 -5.82 5.83
CA HIS A 95 -13.25 -5.91 6.57
C HIS A 95 -14.22 -6.92 5.93
N ALA A 96 -14.28 -6.96 4.59
CA ALA A 96 -15.17 -7.85 3.84
C ALA A 96 -14.96 -9.35 4.17
N ALA A 97 -13.78 -9.75 4.64
CA ALA A 97 -13.53 -11.11 5.11
C ALA A 97 -14.32 -11.51 6.38
N TYR A 98 -14.91 -10.53 7.07
CA TYR A 98 -15.69 -10.70 8.30
C TYR A 98 -17.18 -10.39 8.11
N GLU A 99 -17.60 -9.93 6.93
CA GLU A 99 -19.01 -9.69 6.61
C GLU A 99 -19.69 -11.03 6.28
N GLU A 100 -20.88 -11.27 6.83
CA GLU A 100 -21.71 -12.48 6.60
C GLU A 100 -22.58 -12.37 5.34
#